data_AF-A0AAW0KRP8-F1
#
_entry.id   AF-A0AAW0KRP8-F1
#
_cell.length_a   1.000
_cell.length_b   1.000
_cell.length_c   1.000
_cell.angle_alpha   90.00
_cell.angle_beta   90.00
_cell.angle_gamma   90.00
#
_symmetry.space_group_name_H-M   'P 1'
#
loop_
_entity.id
_entity.type
_entity.pdbx_description
1 polymer ?
#
loop_
_entity_poly.entity_id
_entity_poly.type
_entity_poly.pdbx_seq_one_letter_code
_entity_poly.pdbx_strand_id
1 'polypeptide(L)'
;MGKSGFRYFAQTSTKSIDQIELLREQQKILSGEVALHSSALKRLYEEAARNPQKDQIYLEMRKLKDEINAKNEQITLLEKQIADSINVVHNGMDNLELSQSVTELMTQLNEKSFELEVKAADNRIIQEQLNQKRFSETKSSHGELGSDKGNVILCDPSEGLLRQAQAAEIEELKQKVSELTESKEQLELRNQKLAEESTYAKGLASAAAVELKALSEEVAKLMNHNERLAAELATSKNSPTQRRSGTPVRNGRRDSHIKRNDQGGSVSDIKRELAISRERELSYETVLLEKDQREAELQRKVEESKQREAYLENELANMWVLVAKLKKSNGAETDVSLSTRETQRVDGNSFGI
;
A
#
# COMPACT_ATOMS: atom_id res chain seq x y z
N MET A 1 -13.50 -4.21 31.11
CA MET A 1 -14.43 -3.35 30.33
C MET A 1 -14.08 -3.26 28.82
N GLY A 2 -13.28 -4.17 28.24
CA GLY A 2 -12.66 -3.95 26.91
C GLY A 2 -13.47 -4.35 25.66
N LYS A 3 -14.43 -5.28 25.74
CA LYS A 3 -15.11 -5.83 24.53
C LYS A 3 -16.34 -5.04 24.08
N SER A 4 -16.97 -4.27 24.97
CA SER A 4 -18.15 -3.45 24.66
C SER A 4 -17.75 -2.09 24.08
N GLY A 5 -16.70 -1.45 24.59
CA GLY A 5 -16.18 -0.19 24.06
C GLY A 5 -15.80 -0.30 22.58
N PHE A 6 -15.04 -1.33 22.21
CA PHE A 6 -14.58 -1.53 20.83
C PHE A 6 -15.72 -1.64 19.79
N ARG A 7 -16.82 -2.32 20.14
CA ARG A 7 -17.98 -2.44 19.23
C ARG A 7 -18.75 -1.13 19.10
N TYR A 8 -18.92 -0.38 20.19
CA TYR A 8 -19.56 0.93 20.14
C TYR A 8 -18.74 1.94 19.33
N PHE A 9 -17.41 1.95 19.47
CA PHE A 9 -16.52 2.84 18.69
C PHE A 9 -16.44 2.48 17.21
N ALA A 10 -16.42 1.19 16.84
CA ALA A 10 -16.51 0.78 15.44
C ALA A 10 -17.84 1.21 14.80
N GLN A 11 -18.93 1.17 15.58
CA GLN A 11 -20.25 1.57 15.11
C GLN A 11 -20.44 3.09 14.99
N THR A 12 -19.67 3.91 15.73
CA THR A 12 -19.66 5.37 15.57
C THR A 12 -18.74 5.81 14.43
N SER A 13 -17.61 5.13 14.22
CA SER A 13 -16.68 5.39 13.12
C SER A 13 -17.28 5.03 11.74
N THR A 14 -18.07 3.96 11.66
CA THR A 14 -18.80 3.59 10.44
C THR A 14 -19.92 4.59 10.12
N LYS A 15 -20.63 5.10 11.13
CA LYS A 15 -21.63 6.15 10.93
C LYS A 15 -21.03 7.50 10.51
N SER A 16 -19.83 7.84 10.97
CA SER A 16 -19.18 9.10 10.61
C SER A 16 -18.60 9.08 9.20
N ILE A 17 -18.12 7.93 8.71
CA ILE A 17 -17.67 7.80 7.31
C ILE A 17 -18.86 7.88 6.33
N ASP A 18 -19.99 7.22 6.64
CA ASP A 18 -21.21 7.30 5.83
C ASP A 18 -21.72 8.75 5.68
N GLN A 19 -21.62 9.54 6.76
CA GLN A 19 -21.97 10.96 6.75
C GLN A 19 -21.02 11.80 5.87
N ILE A 20 -19.72 11.51 5.89
CA ILE A 20 -18.74 12.18 5.03
C ILE A 20 -18.98 11.85 3.55
N GLU A 21 -19.32 10.60 3.23
CA GLU A 21 -19.65 10.18 1.87
C GLU A 21 -20.91 10.89 1.35
N LEU A 22 -21.95 11.04 2.19
CA LEU A 22 -23.15 11.78 1.83
C LEU A 22 -22.85 13.25 1.49
N LEU A 23 -22.02 13.92 2.31
CA LEU A 23 -21.61 15.31 2.05
C LEU A 23 -20.80 15.45 0.76
N ARG A 24 -19.94 14.48 0.46
CA ARG A 24 -19.18 14.44 -0.81
C ARG A 24 -20.09 14.29 -2.02
N GLU A 25 -21.11 13.43 -1.95
CA GLU A 25 -22.04 13.28 -3.07
C GLU A 25 -22.89 14.56 -3.27
N GLN A 26 -23.28 15.25 -2.19
CA GLN A 26 -23.93 16.56 -2.29
C GLN A 26 -23.04 17.63 -2.94
N GLN A 27 -21.76 17.71 -2.55
CA GLN A 27 -20.78 18.61 -3.16
C GLN A 27 -20.62 18.34 -4.67
N LYS A 28 -20.61 17.06 -5.05
CA LYS A 28 -20.50 16.62 -6.46
C LYS A 28 -21.73 17.01 -7.28
N ILE A 29 -22.94 16.86 -6.72
CA ILE A 29 -24.19 17.30 -7.38
C ILE A 29 -24.17 18.81 -7.61
N LEU A 30 -23.87 19.60 -6.58
CA LEU A 30 -23.80 21.06 -6.68
C LEU A 30 -22.74 21.53 -7.69
N SER A 31 -21.58 20.87 -7.72
CA SER A 31 -20.53 21.15 -8.71
C SER A 31 -21.00 20.88 -10.14
N GLY A 32 -21.76 19.81 -10.35
CA GLY A 32 -22.40 19.51 -11.64
C GLY A 32 -23.41 20.59 -12.06
N GLU A 33 -24.23 21.08 -11.13
CA GLU A 33 -25.18 22.17 -11.39
C GLU A 33 -24.48 23.49 -11.74
N VAL A 34 -23.40 23.83 -11.03
CA VAL A 34 -22.56 25.00 -11.35
C VAL A 34 -21.97 24.88 -12.75
N ALA A 35 -21.51 23.70 -13.15
CA ALA A 35 -21.00 23.45 -14.50
C ALA A 35 -22.09 23.65 -15.57
N LEU A 36 -23.31 23.16 -15.31
CA LEU A 36 -24.46 23.36 -16.20
C LEU A 36 -24.82 24.84 -16.33
N HIS A 37 -24.93 25.57 -15.22
CA HIS A 37 -25.23 27.00 -15.22
C HIS A 37 -24.13 27.80 -15.91
N SER A 38 -22.86 27.42 -15.72
CA SER A 38 -21.71 28.06 -16.37
C SER A 38 -21.72 27.86 -17.88
N SER A 39 -22.10 26.67 -18.34
CA SER A 39 -22.27 26.36 -19.77
C SER A 39 -23.44 27.15 -20.37
N ALA A 40 -24.59 27.21 -19.69
CA ALA A 40 -25.73 28.01 -20.10
C ALA A 40 -25.37 29.51 -20.16
N LEU A 41 -24.65 30.01 -19.15
CA LEU A 41 -24.18 31.39 -19.11
C LEU A 41 -23.24 31.70 -20.28
N LYS A 42 -22.31 30.78 -20.62
CA LYS A 42 -21.42 30.93 -21.78
C LYS A 42 -22.22 31.03 -23.09
N ARG A 43 -23.25 30.21 -23.28
CA ARG A 43 -24.14 30.30 -24.44
C ARG A 43 -24.87 31.64 -24.52
N LEU A 44 -25.33 32.19 -23.39
CA LEU A 44 -25.95 33.51 -23.36
C LEU A 44 -24.95 34.62 -23.69
N TYR A 45 -23.69 34.53 -23.26
CA TYR A 45 -22.63 35.45 -23.69
C TYR A 45 -22.42 35.39 -25.22
N GLU A 46 -22.42 34.19 -25.81
CA GLU A 46 -22.31 34.02 -27.26
C GLU A 46 -23.56 34.55 -28.01
N GLU A 47 -24.75 34.41 -27.44
CA GLU A 47 -26.01 34.96 -27.99
C GLU A 47 -26.05 36.50 -27.89
N ALA A 48 -25.59 37.07 -26.76
CA ALA A 48 -25.47 38.52 -26.57
C ALA A 48 -24.52 39.16 -27.60
N ALA A 49 -23.43 38.46 -27.95
CA ALA A 49 -22.50 38.93 -28.97
C ALA A 49 -23.11 38.95 -30.38
N ARG A 50 -24.10 38.09 -30.66
CA ARG A 50 -24.81 38.04 -31.95
C ARG A 50 -26.00 39.01 -32.00
N ASN A 51 -26.68 39.22 -30.87
CA ASN A 51 -27.91 40.03 -30.77
C ASN A 51 -27.88 40.98 -29.56
N PRO A 52 -27.11 42.08 -29.61
CA PRO A 52 -26.89 42.98 -28.47
C PRO A 52 -28.12 43.82 -28.06
N GLN A 53 -29.18 43.86 -28.87
CA GLN A 53 -30.40 44.65 -28.61
C GLN A 53 -31.43 43.92 -27.74
N LYS A 54 -31.18 42.65 -27.37
CA LYS A 54 -32.13 41.83 -26.63
C LYS A 54 -31.83 41.90 -25.12
N ASP A 55 -32.42 42.90 -24.46
CA ASP A 55 -32.24 43.16 -23.02
C ASP A 55 -32.52 41.93 -22.12
N GLN A 56 -33.41 41.04 -22.55
CA GLN A 56 -33.74 39.79 -21.87
C GLN A 56 -32.49 38.89 -21.64
N ILE A 57 -31.53 38.88 -22.58
CA ILE A 57 -30.32 38.04 -22.47
C ILE A 57 -29.48 38.51 -21.26
N TYR A 58 -29.31 39.82 -21.09
CA TYR A 58 -28.52 40.38 -19.99
C TYR A 58 -29.17 40.12 -18.63
N LEU A 59 -30.50 40.06 -18.56
CA LEU A 59 -31.23 39.74 -17.34
C LEU A 59 -31.05 38.27 -16.94
N GLU A 60 -31.14 37.34 -17.90
CA GLU A 60 -30.88 35.91 -17.67
C GLU A 60 -29.42 35.63 -17.30
N MET A 61 -28.47 36.35 -17.92
CA MET A 61 -27.05 36.25 -17.56
C MET A 61 -26.79 36.68 -16.12
N ARG A 62 -27.42 37.78 -15.67
CA ARG A 62 -27.29 38.24 -14.27
C ARG A 62 -27.86 37.20 -13.31
N LYS A 63 -29.05 36.67 -13.60
CA LYS A 63 -29.68 35.63 -12.78
C LYS A 63 -28.81 34.37 -12.67
N LEU A 64 -28.30 33.85 -13.78
CA LEU A 64 -27.40 32.69 -13.77
C LEU A 64 -26.08 32.98 -13.04
N LYS A 65 -25.55 34.19 -13.15
CA LYS A 65 -24.35 34.62 -12.41
C LYS A 65 -24.59 34.57 -10.90
N ASP A 66 -25.72 35.10 -10.44
CA ASP A 66 -26.08 35.12 -9.02
C ASP A 66 -26.33 33.68 -8.50
N GLU A 67 -26.99 32.82 -9.29
CA GLU A 67 -27.19 31.42 -8.94
C GLU A 67 -25.88 30.62 -8.88
N ILE A 68 -24.93 30.87 -9.79
CA ILE A 68 -23.60 30.25 -9.76
C ILE A 68 -22.85 30.68 -8.48
N ASN A 69 -22.88 31.96 -8.15
CA ASN A 69 -22.22 32.48 -6.95
C ASN A 69 -22.81 31.84 -5.68
N ALA A 70 -24.15 31.80 -5.56
CA ALA A 70 -24.83 31.21 -4.42
C ALA A 70 -24.52 29.70 -4.27
N LYS A 71 -24.46 28.94 -5.38
CA LYS A 71 -24.10 27.51 -5.34
C LYS A 71 -22.62 27.29 -5.01
N ASN A 72 -21.72 28.16 -5.47
CA ASN A 72 -20.30 28.11 -5.10
C ASN A 72 -20.08 28.38 -3.60
N GLU A 73 -20.85 29.29 -3.00
CA GLU A 73 -20.84 29.51 -1.55
C GLU A 73 -21.30 28.25 -0.79
N GLN A 74 -22.35 27.57 -1.27
CA GLN A 74 -22.79 26.30 -0.69
C GLN A 74 -21.72 25.20 -0.79
N ILE A 75 -21.04 25.09 -1.94
CA ILE A 75 -19.91 24.17 -2.12
C ILE A 75 -18.82 24.46 -1.10
N THR A 76 -18.46 25.73 -0.90
CA THR A 76 -17.44 26.15 0.08
C THR A 76 -17.82 25.76 1.52
N LEU A 77 -19.10 25.91 1.88
CA LEU A 77 -19.60 25.49 3.20
C LEU A 77 -19.55 23.98 3.38
N LEU A 78 -19.94 23.20 2.36
CA LEU A 78 -19.84 21.73 2.40
C LEU A 78 -18.40 21.25 2.48
N GLU A 79 -17.49 21.86 1.72
CA GLU A 79 -16.05 21.57 1.77
C GLU A 79 -15.49 21.78 3.19
N LYS A 80 -15.86 22.90 3.83
CA LYS A 80 -15.50 23.17 5.22
C LYS A 80 -16.06 22.10 6.17
N GLN A 81 -17.32 21.72 6.03
CA GLN A 81 -17.95 20.68 6.86
C GLN A 81 -17.29 19.30 6.70
N ILE A 82 -16.90 18.94 5.48
CA ILE A 82 -16.15 17.71 5.19
C ILE A 82 -14.78 17.77 5.89
N ALA A 83 -14.06 18.89 5.77
CA ALA A 83 -12.75 19.06 6.42
C ALA A 83 -12.85 18.99 7.95
N ASP A 84 -13.84 19.66 8.55
CA ASP A 84 -14.08 19.64 9.99
C ASP A 84 -14.43 18.22 10.48
N SER A 85 -15.25 17.48 9.72
CA SER A 85 -15.62 16.08 10.05
C SER A 85 -14.44 15.13 9.97
N ILE A 86 -13.56 15.29 8.97
CA ILE A 86 -12.32 14.49 8.83
C ILE A 86 -11.35 14.77 9.99
N ASN A 87 -11.24 16.03 10.40
CA ASN A 87 -10.41 16.43 11.55
C ASN A 87 -10.94 15.85 12.87
N VAL A 88 -12.26 15.77 13.06
CA VAL A 88 -12.86 15.12 14.24
C VAL A 88 -12.55 13.62 14.28
N VAL A 89 -12.55 12.94 13.12
CA VAL A 89 -12.15 11.53 13.03
C VAL A 89 -10.65 11.34 13.31
N HIS A 90 -9.79 12.27 12.89
CA HIS A 90 -8.35 12.23 13.16
C HIS A 90 -8.00 12.58 14.62
N ASN A 91 -8.67 13.55 15.23
CA ASN A 91 -8.43 13.97 16.61
C ASN A 91 -9.00 13.00 17.65
N GLY A 92 -9.97 12.16 17.28
CA GLY A 92 -10.39 11.01 18.10
C GLY A 92 -9.37 9.86 18.09
N MET A 93 -8.32 9.98 17.29
CA MET A 93 -7.27 9.00 17.07
C MET A 93 -5.91 9.68 17.29
N ASP A 94 -5.69 10.22 18.49
CA ASP A 94 -4.38 10.73 18.89
C ASP A 94 -3.35 9.60 18.82
N ASN A 95 -2.71 9.53 17.64
CA ASN A 95 -1.65 8.59 17.29
C ASN A 95 -0.45 8.75 18.23
N LEU A 96 -0.34 9.89 18.90
CA LEU A 96 0.66 10.18 19.92
C LEU A 96 0.45 9.34 21.19
N GLU A 97 -0.78 9.23 21.70
CA GLU A 97 -1.07 8.40 22.88
C GLU A 97 -0.91 6.91 22.58
N LEU A 98 -1.34 6.47 21.38
CA LEU A 98 -1.18 5.09 20.95
C LEU A 98 0.31 4.74 20.74
N SER A 99 1.07 5.63 20.08
CA SER A 99 2.52 5.46 19.91
C SER A 99 3.24 5.43 21.26
N GLN A 100 2.83 6.27 22.21
CA GLN A 100 3.41 6.30 23.56
C GLN A 100 3.12 4.99 24.31
N SER A 101 1.87 4.51 24.27
CA SER A 101 1.49 3.21 24.88
C SER A 101 2.25 2.03 24.26
N VAL A 102 2.45 2.03 22.94
CA VAL A 102 3.24 0.98 22.25
C VAL A 102 4.70 1.01 22.69
N THR A 103 5.30 2.20 22.83
CA THR A 103 6.69 2.30 23.32
C THR A 103 6.84 1.82 24.76
N GLU A 104 5.84 2.08 25.61
CA GLU A 104 5.85 1.70 27.02
C GLU A 104 5.61 0.18 27.21
N LEU A 105 4.79 -0.44 26.37
CA LEU A 105 4.66 -1.90 26.33
C LEU A 105 5.93 -2.58 25.78
N MET A 106 6.59 -1.97 24.80
CA MET A 106 7.86 -2.47 24.26
C MET A 106 8.96 -2.48 25.33
N THR A 107 9.06 -1.44 26.15
CA THR A 107 10.05 -1.39 27.24
C THR A 107 9.74 -2.42 28.32
N GLN A 108 8.48 -2.57 28.73
CA GLN A 108 8.07 -3.60 29.71
C GLN A 108 8.33 -5.03 29.21
N LEU A 109 8.10 -5.29 27.93
CA LEU A 109 8.40 -6.60 27.33
C LEU A 109 9.91 -6.90 27.36
N ASN A 110 10.73 -5.91 27.00
CA ASN A 110 12.19 -6.05 27.04
C ASN A 110 12.70 -6.27 28.47
N GLU A 111 12.17 -5.55 29.46
CA GLU A 111 12.51 -5.71 30.87
C GLU A 111 12.12 -7.11 31.37
N LYS A 112 10.91 -7.59 31.03
CA LYS A 112 10.48 -8.95 31.38
C LYS A 112 11.29 -10.04 30.69
N SER A 113 11.69 -9.82 29.44
CA SER A 113 12.57 -10.74 28.73
C SER A 113 13.93 -10.86 29.42
N PHE A 114 14.51 -9.75 29.86
CA PHE A 114 15.77 -9.74 30.60
C PHE A 114 15.63 -10.44 31.96
N GLU A 115 14.56 -10.19 32.71
CA GLU A 115 14.30 -10.84 33.99
C GLU A 115 14.17 -12.37 33.84
N LEU A 116 13.49 -12.83 32.78
CA LEU A 116 13.37 -14.27 32.49
C LEU A 116 14.71 -14.89 32.08
N GLU A 117 15.54 -14.17 31.33
CA GLU A 117 16.87 -14.63 30.94
C GLU A 117 17.79 -14.82 32.16
N VAL A 118 17.77 -13.87 33.09
CA VAL A 118 18.50 -13.98 34.37
C VAL A 118 18.02 -15.20 35.18
N LYS A 119 16.70 -15.36 35.33
CA LYS A 119 16.14 -16.52 36.05
C LYS A 119 16.47 -17.84 35.37
N ALA A 120 16.48 -17.88 34.03
CA ALA A 120 16.85 -19.07 33.27
C ALA A 120 18.34 -19.41 33.44
N ALA A 121 19.21 -18.40 33.49
CA ALA A 121 20.63 -18.58 33.77
C ALA A 121 20.88 -19.16 35.18
N ASP A 122 20.20 -18.62 36.20
CA ASP A 122 20.29 -19.14 37.57
C ASP A 122 19.82 -20.59 37.66
N ASN A 123 18.68 -20.91 37.03
CA ASN A 123 18.17 -22.27 36.96
C ASN A 123 19.16 -23.22 36.26
N ARG A 124 19.85 -22.76 35.21
CA ARG A 124 20.88 -23.53 34.51
C ARG A 124 22.09 -23.80 35.41
N ILE A 125 22.53 -22.82 36.19
CA ILE A 125 23.63 -22.96 37.16
C ILE A 125 23.25 -23.97 38.25
N ILE A 126 22.03 -23.89 38.79
CA ILE A 126 21.54 -24.84 39.81
C ILE A 126 21.53 -26.26 39.25
N GLN A 127 21.05 -26.45 38.02
CA GLN A 127 21.08 -27.76 37.34
C GLN A 127 22.51 -28.28 37.15
N GLU A 128 23.44 -27.42 36.77
CA GLU A 128 24.85 -27.78 36.59
C GLU A 128 25.50 -28.19 37.92
N GLN A 129 25.26 -27.44 39.00
CA GLN A 129 25.75 -27.78 40.35
C GLN A 129 25.17 -29.12 40.85
N LEU A 130 23.88 -29.37 40.63
CA LEU A 130 23.24 -30.64 41.00
C LEU A 130 23.82 -31.83 40.22
N ASN A 131 24.06 -31.66 38.93
CA ASN A 131 24.69 -32.68 38.10
C ASN A 131 26.14 -32.92 38.56
N GLN A 132 26.90 -31.86 38.85
CA GLN A 132 28.28 -31.97 39.34
C GLN A 132 28.35 -32.73 40.66
N LYS A 133 27.43 -32.46 41.61
CA LYS A 133 27.29 -33.24 42.86
C LYS A 133 27.00 -34.72 42.60
N ARG A 134 26.07 -35.03 41.70
CA ARG A 134 25.73 -36.41 41.30
C ARG A 134 26.94 -37.15 40.70
N PHE A 135 27.76 -36.46 39.91
CA PHE A 135 29.00 -37.01 39.34
C PHE A 135 30.12 -37.19 40.37
N SER A 136 30.19 -36.37 41.43
CA SER A 136 31.14 -36.56 42.52
C SER A 136 30.73 -37.67 43.50
N GLU A 137 29.44 -37.82 43.81
CA GLU A 137 28.94 -38.87 44.70
C GLU A 137 29.09 -40.27 44.08
N THR A 138 28.94 -40.40 42.77
CA THR A 138 29.14 -41.68 42.04
C THR A 138 30.60 -42.12 41.93
N LYS A 139 31.57 -41.23 42.16
CA LYS A 139 33.00 -41.58 42.25
C LYS A 139 33.46 -41.96 43.67
N SER A 140 32.65 -41.66 44.69
CA SER A 140 32.95 -41.98 46.10
C SER A 140 32.51 -43.41 46.48
N SER A 141 31.54 -43.98 45.77
CA SER A 141 30.90 -45.26 46.12
C SER A 141 31.14 -46.36 45.08
N HIS A 142 32.39 -46.50 44.59
CA HIS A 142 32.80 -47.67 43.81
C HIS A 142 33.82 -48.51 44.58
N GLY A 143 33.36 -49.02 45.73
CA GLY A 143 34.02 -50.03 46.54
C GLY A 143 32.96 -50.82 47.29
N GLU A 144 32.88 -52.11 46.99
CA GLU A 144 32.10 -53.17 47.64
C GLU A 144 30.62 -53.37 47.26
N LEU A 145 30.46 -54.46 46.50
CA LEU A 145 29.24 -55.21 46.22
C LEU A 145 28.78 -55.99 47.46
N GLY A 146 27.46 -56.16 47.60
CA GLY A 146 26.93 -57.38 48.21
C GLY A 146 25.57 -57.26 48.90
N SER A 147 24.64 -58.13 48.46
CA SER A 147 23.44 -58.60 49.16
C SER A 147 22.28 -57.61 49.29
N ASP A 148 21.02 -57.99 49.36
CA ASP A 148 20.22 -59.17 49.05
C ASP A 148 18.77 -58.67 49.27
N LYS A 149 17.78 -59.29 48.61
CA LYS A 149 16.35 -59.26 48.95
C LYS A 149 15.61 -57.92 49.05
N GLY A 150 14.73 -57.75 48.07
CA GLY A 150 13.29 -57.59 48.28
C GLY A 150 12.82 -56.35 49.05
N ASN A 151 12.18 -55.42 48.35
CA ASN A 151 10.87 -54.95 48.79
C ASN A 151 10.10 -54.24 47.67
N VAL A 152 8.82 -54.56 47.62
CA VAL A 152 7.76 -53.78 46.99
C VAL A 152 7.85 -52.34 47.48
N ILE A 153 8.09 -51.38 46.60
CA ILE A 153 7.87 -49.96 46.89
C ILE A 153 7.01 -49.39 45.75
N LEU A 154 5.80 -49.03 46.18
CA LEU A 154 4.70 -48.40 45.47
C LEU A 154 5.17 -47.35 44.44
N CYS A 155 4.66 -47.44 43.21
CA CYS A 155 4.52 -46.26 42.36
C CYS A 155 3.65 -45.26 43.12
N ASP A 156 4.25 -44.17 43.56
CA ASP A 156 3.55 -43.05 44.17
C ASP A 156 2.60 -42.41 43.13
N PRO A 157 1.27 -42.42 43.33
CA PRO A 157 0.32 -41.77 42.44
C PRO A 157 0.60 -40.27 42.22
N SER A 158 1.36 -39.65 43.14
CA SER A 158 1.78 -38.25 43.10
C SER A 158 2.67 -37.91 41.89
N GLU A 159 3.65 -38.76 41.54
CA GLU A 159 4.53 -38.52 40.38
C GLU A 159 3.78 -38.65 39.05
N GLY A 160 2.78 -39.54 38.98
CA GLY A 160 1.93 -39.72 37.81
C GLY A 160 1.06 -38.49 37.52
N LEU A 161 0.43 -37.92 38.56
CA LEU A 161 -0.39 -36.71 38.44
C LEU A 161 0.45 -35.49 38.04
N LEU A 162 1.67 -35.37 38.58
CA LEU A 162 2.57 -34.25 38.26
C LEU A 162 3.06 -34.31 36.80
N ARG A 163 3.38 -35.51 36.30
CA ARG A 163 3.72 -35.72 34.88
C ARG A 163 2.52 -35.48 33.95
N GLN A 164 1.32 -35.85 34.37
CA GLN A 164 0.11 -35.60 33.60
C GLN A 164 -0.23 -34.10 33.54
N ALA A 165 -0.03 -33.36 34.63
CA ALA A 165 -0.17 -31.91 34.65
C ALA A 165 0.86 -31.21 33.74
N GLN A 166 2.13 -31.65 33.78
CA GLN A 166 3.16 -31.14 32.86
C GLN A 166 2.85 -31.47 31.39
N ALA A 167 2.32 -32.66 31.10
CA ALA A 167 1.93 -33.03 29.74
C ALA A 167 0.78 -32.15 29.20
N ALA A 168 -0.22 -31.86 30.04
CA ALA A 168 -1.33 -30.97 29.68
C ALA A 168 -0.86 -29.52 29.45
N GLU A 169 0.05 -29.01 30.28
CA GLU A 169 0.65 -27.68 30.10
C GLU A 169 1.46 -27.59 28.79
N ILE A 170 2.24 -28.62 28.46
CA ILE A 170 2.98 -28.69 27.19
C ILE A 170 2.01 -28.72 25.99
N GLU A 171 0.90 -29.44 26.10
CA GLU A 171 -0.12 -29.49 25.05
C GLU A 171 -0.81 -28.13 24.86
N GLU A 172 -1.15 -27.43 25.95
CA GLU A 172 -1.71 -26.08 25.90
C GLU A 172 -0.71 -25.07 25.28
N LEU A 173 0.57 -25.14 25.67
CA LEU A 173 1.62 -24.30 25.11
C LEU A 173 1.82 -24.57 23.62
N LYS A 174 1.76 -25.83 23.18
CA LYS A 174 1.83 -26.18 21.75
C LYS A 174 0.65 -25.61 20.98
N GLN A 175 -0.56 -25.67 21.54
CA GLN A 175 -1.74 -25.08 20.91
C GLN A 175 -1.60 -23.55 20.78
N LYS A 176 -1.16 -22.86 21.84
CA LYS A 176 -0.85 -21.42 21.79
C LYS A 176 0.22 -21.07 20.76
N VAL A 177 1.26 -21.89 20.62
CA VAL A 177 2.29 -21.69 19.59
C VAL A 177 1.71 -21.84 18.19
N SER A 178 0.81 -22.82 17.95
CA SER A 178 0.11 -22.96 16.68
C SER A 178 -0.75 -21.73 16.37
N GLU A 179 -1.59 -21.31 17.33
CA GLU A 179 -2.47 -20.14 17.18
C GLU A 179 -1.68 -18.84 16.94
N LEU A 180 -0.57 -18.64 17.66
CA LEU A 180 0.31 -17.50 17.46
C LEU A 180 1.02 -17.54 16.10
N THR A 181 1.38 -18.73 15.61
CA THR A 181 2.01 -18.89 14.29
C THR A 181 1.01 -18.55 13.18
N GLU A 182 -0.21 -19.07 13.26
CA GLU A 182 -1.29 -18.73 12.32
C GLU A 182 -1.63 -17.23 12.35
N SER A 183 -1.72 -16.63 13.54
CA SER A 183 -1.96 -15.19 13.69
C SER A 183 -0.81 -14.36 13.11
N LYS A 184 0.44 -14.80 13.30
CA LYS A 184 1.62 -14.15 12.72
C LYS A 184 1.58 -14.18 11.20
N GLU A 185 1.30 -15.34 10.60
CA GLU A 185 1.20 -15.49 9.14
C GLU A 185 0.10 -14.57 8.56
N GLN A 186 -1.06 -14.48 9.22
CA GLN A 186 -2.13 -13.56 8.81
C GLN A 186 -1.70 -12.09 8.87
N LEU A 187 -0.95 -11.70 9.91
CA LEU A 187 -0.42 -10.34 10.03
C LEU A 187 0.64 -10.04 8.98
N GLU A 188 1.52 -10.99 8.67
CA GLU A 188 2.51 -10.86 7.60
C GLU A 188 1.83 -10.67 6.22
N LEU A 189 0.80 -11.46 5.92
CA LEU A 189 -0.01 -11.28 4.69
C LEU A 189 -0.66 -9.90 4.62
N ARG A 190 -1.24 -9.42 5.72
CA ARG A 190 -1.82 -8.07 5.77
C ARG A 190 -0.74 -7.00 5.57
N ASN A 191 0.43 -7.17 6.17
CA ASN A 191 1.54 -6.23 6.05
C ASN A 191 2.06 -6.17 4.60
N GLN A 192 2.20 -7.32 3.94
CA GLN A 192 2.57 -7.40 2.54
C GLN A 192 1.57 -6.65 1.65
N LYS A 193 0.26 -6.85 1.86
CA LYS A 193 -0.78 -6.12 1.13
C LYS A 193 -0.71 -4.61 1.33
N LEU A 194 -0.50 -4.17 2.58
CA LEU A 194 -0.31 -2.74 2.88
C LEU A 194 0.94 -2.16 2.22
N ALA A 195 2.02 -2.93 2.14
CA ALA A 195 3.24 -2.53 1.44
C ALA A 195 2.98 -2.37 -0.08
N GLU A 196 2.25 -3.30 -0.69
CA GLU A 196 1.83 -3.22 -2.09
C GLU A 196 0.95 -1.98 -2.34
N GLU A 197 -0.07 -1.76 -1.51
CA GLU A 197 -0.94 -0.58 -1.58
C GLU A 197 -0.15 0.74 -1.41
N SER A 198 0.85 0.77 -0.51
CA SER A 198 1.74 1.91 -0.33
C SER A 198 2.58 2.18 -1.58
N THR A 199 3.15 1.14 -2.20
CA THR A 199 3.90 1.29 -3.46
C THR A 199 3.02 1.77 -4.61
N TYR A 200 1.77 1.28 -4.69
CA TYR A 200 0.79 1.73 -5.67
C TYR A 200 0.42 3.20 -5.49
N ALA A 201 0.11 3.62 -4.26
CA ALA A 201 -0.16 5.02 -3.94
C ALA A 201 1.03 5.94 -4.25
N LYS A 202 2.26 5.48 -3.97
CA LYS A 202 3.49 6.21 -4.33
C LYS A 202 3.64 6.37 -5.84
N GLY A 203 3.30 5.34 -6.62
CA GLY A 203 3.27 5.39 -8.08
C GLY A 203 2.29 6.43 -8.61
N LEU A 204 1.05 6.43 -8.11
CA LEU A 204 0.02 7.42 -8.42
C LEU A 204 0.47 8.84 -8.07
N ALA A 205 1.01 9.05 -6.86
CA ALA A 205 1.50 10.35 -6.44
C ALA A 205 2.66 10.83 -7.33
N SER A 206 3.57 9.93 -7.72
CA SER A 206 4.66 10.26 -8.64
C SER A 206 4.15 10.65 -10.03
N ALA A 207 3.13 9.96 -10.56
CA ALA A 207 2.52 10.31 -11.84
C ALA A 207 1.84 11.68 -11.78
N ALA A 208 1.04 11.92 -10.73
CA ALA A 208 0.39 13.21 -10.51
C ALA A 208 1.41 14.35 -10.34
N ALA A 209 2.54 14.12 -9.65
CA ALA A 209 3.60 15.11 -9.49
C ALA A 209 4.25 15.49 -10.83
N VAL A 210 4.43 14.54 -11.76
CA VAL A 210 4.95 14.81 -13.10
C VAL A 210 3.96 15.65 -13.92
N GLU A 211 2.66 15.32 -13.87
CA GLU A 211 1.62 16.10 -14.56
C GLU A 211 1.52 17.53 -14.02
N LEU A 212 1.53 17.70 -12.70
CA LEU A 212 1.52 19.03 -12.06
C LEU A 212 2.76 19.84 -12.44
N LYS A 213 3.93 19.21 -12.52
CA LYS A 213 5.15 19.87 -13.00
C LYS A 213 5.00 20.33 -14.45
N ALA A 214 4.49 19.47 -15.34
CA ALA A 214 4.26 19.82 -16.74
C ALA A 214 3.28 21.01 -16.88
N LEU A 215 2.17 20.98 -16.14
CA LEU A 215 1.20 22.09 -16.11
C LEU A 215 1.84 23.38 -15.57
N SER A 216 2.66 23.30 -14.52
CA SER A 216 3.37 24.47 -13.99
C SER A 216 4.32 25.10 -15.02
N GLU A 217 4.97 24.27 -15.84
CA GLU A 217 5.87 24.72 -16.91
C GLU A 217 5.09 25.39 -18.05
N GLU A 218 3.90 24.88 -18.39
CA GLU A 218 3.00 25.52 -19.36
C GLU A 218 2.47 26.87 -18.86
N VAL A 219 2.05 26.95 -17.59
CA VAL A 219 1.61 28.21 -16.98
C VAL A 219 2.75 29.23 -17.00
N ALA A 220 3.98 28.82 -16.65
CA ALA A 220 5.14 29.70 -16.70
C ALA A 220 5.43 30.20 -18.13
N LYS A 221 5.32 29.33 -19.15
CA LYS A 221 5.48 29.73 -20.56
C LYS A 221 4.42 30.76 -20.98
N LEU A 222 3.15 30.54 -20.63
CA LEU A 222 2.06 31.46 -20.93
C LEU A 222 2.21 32.80 -20.19
N MET A 223 2.65 32.79 -18.93
CA MET A 223 2.94 34.02 -18.18
C MET A 223 4.04 34.85 -18.85
N ASN A 224 5.16 34.22 -19.23
CA ASN A 224 6.25 34.90 -19.95
C ASN A 224 5.79 35.47 -21.30
N HIS A 225 4.92 34.75 -22.02
CA HIS A 225 4.36 35.23 -23.27
C HIS A 225 3.45 36.45 -23.06
N ASN A 226 2.58 36.41 -22.05
CA ASN A 226 1.72 37.53 -21.69
C ASN A 226 2.52 38.76 -21.26
N GLU A 227 3.60 38.58 -20.50
CA GLU A 227 4.50 39.67 -20.11
C GLU A 227 5.15 40.32 -21.34
N ARG A 228 5.61 39.51 -22.31
CA ARG A 228 6.16 40.01 -23.57
C ARG A 228 5.12 40.79 -24.38
N LEU A 229 3.92 40.25 -24.54
CA LEU A 229 2.83 40.96 -25.23
C LEU A 229 2.45 42.26 -24.52
N ALA A 230 2.44 42.29 -23.19
CA ALA A 230 2.20 43.50 -22.42
C ALA A 230 3.30 44.56 -22.64
N ALA A 231 4.56 44.15 -22.69
CA ALA A 231 5.69 45.03 -23.02
C ALA A 231 5.60 45.56 -24.48
N GLU A 232 5.24 44.72 -25.44
CA GLU A 232 5.02 45.12 -26.84
C GLU A 232 3.86 46.12 -26.97
N LEU A 233 2.76 45.91 -26.25
CA LEU A 233 1.65 46.86 -26.22
C LEU A 233 2.04 48.21 -25.60
N ALA A 234 2.86 48.20 -24.54
CA ALA A 234 3.37 49.41 -23.91
C ALA A 234 4.32 50.18 -24.85
N THR A 235 5.22 49.48 -25.54
CA THR A 235 6.13 50.10 -26.53
C THR A 235 5.39 50.61 -27.76
N SER A 236 4.37 49.89 -28.26
CA SER A 236 3.52 50.35 -29.36
C SER A 236 2.70 51.59 -29.01
N LYS A 237 2.23 51.72 -27.76
CA LYS A 237 1.55 52.94 -27.28
C LYS A 237 2.49 54.15 -27.16
N ASN A 238 3.78 53.90 -26.95
CA ASN A 238 4.81 54.93 -26.87
C ASN A 238 5.47 55.26 -28.22
N SER A 239 4.99 54.69 -29.34
CA SER A 239 5.43 55.08 -30.69
C SER A 239 4.84 56.45 -31.04
N PRO A 240 5.65 57.49 -31.33
CA PRO A 240 5.13 58.79 -31.72
C PRO A 240 4.47 58.65 -33.09
N THR A 241 3.15 58.73 -33.10
CA THR A 241 2.28 58.83 -34.28
C THR A 241 2.87 59.83 -35.27
N GLN A 242 3.57 59.33 -36.29
CA GLN A 242 4.19 60.15 -37.32
C GLN A 242 3.11 60.64 -38.28
N ARG A 243 2.44 61.74 -37.92
CA ARG A 243 1.66 62.53 -38.88
C ARG A 243 2.62 63.20 -39.85
N ARG A 244 2.68 62.68 -41.08
CA ARG A 244 3.29 63.33 -42.25
C ARG A 244 2.51 64.58 -42.63
N SER A 245 3.19 65.72 -42.76
CA SER A 245 2.93 66.73 -43.78
C SER A 245 4.14 67.68 -43.90
N GLY A 246 4.62 67.91 -45.14
CA GLY A 246 5.36 69.15 -45.49
C GLY A 246 6.87 69.11 -45.75
N THR A 247 7.25 68.74 -46.98
CA THR A 247 8.33 69.31 -47.85
C THR A 247 9.84 69.11 -47.58
N PRO A 248 10.67 69.08 -48.66
CA PRO A 248 12.04 68.56 -48.67
C PRO A 248 13.11 69.66 -48.57
N VAL A 249 14.37 69.29 -48.24
CA VAL A 249 15.63 69.74 -48.92
C VAL A 249 16.88 69.39 -48.08
N ARG A 250 17.85 68.79 -48.79
CA ARG A 250 19.32 68.73 -48.62
C ARG A 250 20.02 67.82 -47.59
N ASN A 251 20.76 66.87 -48.18
CA ASN A 251 22.03 66.23 -47.82
C ASN A 251 22.77 66.68 -46.56
N GLY A 252 23.16 65.69 -45.76
CA GLY A 252 24.19 65.80 -44.73
C GLY A 252 24.56 64.44 -44.13
N ARG A 253 25.54 63.79 -44.73
CA ARG A 253 26.22 62.55 -44.32
C ARG A 253 26.65 62.58 -42.85
N ARG A 254 26.09 61.72 -41.99
CA ARG A 254 26.81 61.18 -40.82
C ARG A 254 26.24 59.84 -40.37
N ASP A 255 27.16 58.90 -40.28
CA ASP A 255 27.07 57.53 -39.81
C ASP A 255 26.63 57.50 -38.34
N SER A 256 25.62 56.69 -38.02
CA SER A 256 25.29 56.30 -36.64
C SER A 256 24.57 54.95 -36.63
N HIS A 257 25.40 53.91 -36.61
CA HIS A 257 25.27 52.68 -35.82
C HIS A 257 23.85 52.14 -35.48
N ILE A 258 23.65 50.88 -35.88
CA ILE A 258 22.78 49.86 -35.25
C ILE A 258 21.30 49.98 -35.62
N LYS A 259 20.98 49.56 -36.85
CA LYS A 259 19.65 49.06 -37.16
C LYS A 259 19.58 47.55 -36.88
N ARG A 260 18.80 47.22 -35.86
CA ARG A 260 17.84 46.11 -35.83
C ARG A 260 18.43 44.71 -36.03
N ASN A 261 18.87 44.10 -34.94
CA ASN A 261 18.98 42.63 -34.82
C ASN A 261 17.75 42.11 -34.07
N ASP A 262 16.60 42.16 -34.73
CA ASP A 262 15.34 41.58 -34.23
C ASP A 262 14.63 40.89 -35.40
N GLN A 263 15.20 39.74 -35.79
CA GLN A 263 14.56 38.60 -36.46
C GLN A 263 15.62 37.53 -36.75
N GLY A 264 15.56 36.42 -36.02
CA GLY A 264 16.32 35.18 -36.27
C GLY A 264 17.63 35.10 -35.51
N GLY A 265 17.74 34.12 -34.60
CA GLY A 265 19.04 33.68 -34.11
C GLY A 265 19.98 33.43 -35.29
N SER A 266 21.27 33.71 -35.13
CA SER A 266 22.25 33.48 -36.19
C SER A 266 22.07 32.08 -36.77
N VAL A 267 22.27 31.89 -38.07
CA VAL A 267 22.24 30.56 -38.71
C VAL A 267 23.14 29.56 -37.95
N SER A 268 24.17 30.05 -37.25
CA SER A 268 25.01 29.27 -36.34
C SER A 268 24.29 28.82 -35.06
N ASP A 269 23.42 29.64 -34.48
CA ASP A 269 22.69 29.32 -33.25
C ASP A 269 21.56 28.32 -33.55
N ILE A 270 20.83 28.51 -34.66
CA ILE A 270 19.82 27.55 -35.13
C ILE A 270 20.46 26.18 -35.44
N LYS A 271 21.66 26.16 -36.06
CA LYS A 271 22.41 24.92 -36.30
C LYS A 271 22.84 24.24 -34.99
N ARG A 272 23.21 25.01 -33.97
CA ARG A 272 23.58 24.49 -32.65
C ARG A 272 22.36 23.91 -31.93
N GLU A 273 21.24 24.61 -31.95
CA GLU A 273 19.98 24.13 -31.36
C GLU A 273 19.46 22.85 -32.04
N LEU A 274 19.55 22.77 -33.38
CA LEU A 274 19.21 21.55 -34.12
C LEU A 274 20.12 20.37 -33.76
N ALA A 275 21.40 20.60 -33.49
CA ALA A 275 22.31 19.54 -33.04
C ALA A 275 21.91 19.04 -31.64
N ILE A 276 21.60 19.94 -30.72
CA ILE A 276 21.13 19.60 -29.37
C ILE A 276 19.79 18.86 -29.42
N SER A 277 18.87 19.25 -30.32
CA SER A 277 17.59 18.54 -30.51
C SER A 277 17.82 17.11 -30.99
N ARG A 278 18.71 16.92 -31.98
CA ARG A 278 19.06 15.58 -32.49
C ARG A 278 19.73 14.70 -31.43
N GLU A 279 20.62 15.26 -30.61
CA GLU A 279 21.25 14.54 -29.52
C GLU A 279 20.22 14.12 -28.46
N ARG A 280 19.27 15.00 -28.14
CA ARG A 280 18.15 14.69 -27.24
C ARG A 280 17.26 13.59 -27.83
N GLU A 281 16.93 13.65 -29.11
CA GLU A 281 16.15 12.62 -29.80
C GLU A 281 16.86 11.26 -29.77
N LEU A 282 18.17 11.22 -30.07
CA LEU A 282 18.98 10.00 -29.95
C LEU A 282 18.99 9.48 -28.51
N SER A 283 19.08 10.35 -27.51
CA SER A 283 19.03 9.92 -26.10
C SER A 283 17.69 9.26 -25.75
N TYR A 284 16.58 9.80 -26.24
CA TYR A 284 15.27 9.20 -26.04
C TYR A 284 15.13 7.87 -26.78
N GLU A 285 15.65 7.77 -27.99
CA GLU A 285 15.68 6.53 -28.77
C GLU A 285 16.49 5.44 -28.05
N THR A 286 17.66 5.78 -27.48
CA THR A 286 18.45 4.82 -26.70
C THR A 286 17.74 4.36 -25.43
N VAL A 287 17.09 5.27 -24.69
CA VAL A 287 16.36 4.93 -23.46
C VAL A 287 15.14 4.06 -23.78
N LEU A 288 14.46 4.30 -24.89
CA LEU A 288 13.35 3.46 -25.35
C LEU A 288 13.83 2.05 -25.69
N LEU A 289 14.94 1.90 -26.42
CA LEU A 289 15.51 0.59 -26.74
C LEU A 289 15.97 -0.16 -25.49
N GLU A 290 16.60 0.51 -24.52
CA GLU A 290 16.96 -0.10 -23.24
C GLU A 290 15.73 -0.57 -22.45
N LYS A 291 14.65 0.22 -22.47
CA LYS A 291 13.36 -0.15 -21.85
C LYS A 291 12.78 -1.41 -22.50
N ASP A 292 12.76 -1.45 -23.83
CA ASP A 292 12.23 -2.57 -24.60
C ASP A 292 13.06 -3.85 -24.40
N GLN A 293 14.40 -3.71 -24.33
CA GLN A 293 15.28 -4.82 -23.97
C GLN A 293 14.96 -5.35 -22.56
N ARG A 294 14.83 -4.45 -21.58
CA ARG A 294 14.52 -4.83 -20.19
C ARG A 294 13.15 -5.50 -20.07
N GLU A 295 12.17 -5.03 -20.84
CA GLU A 295 10.85 -5.64 -20.92
C GLU A 295 10.92 -7.06 -21.52
N ALA A 296 11.66 -7.25 -22.63
CA ALA A 296 11.87 -8.57 -23.23
C ALA A 296 12.59 -9.55 -22.29
N GLU A 297 13.57 -9.07 -21.51
CA GLU A 297 14.26 -9.89 -20.52
C GLU A 297 13.33 -10.35 -19.39
N LEU A 298 12.43 -9.47 -18.94
CA LEU A 298 11.42 -9.81 -17.94
C LEU A 298 10.39 -10.80 -18.49
N GLN A 299 9.90 -10.60 -19.71
CA GLN A 299 8.99 -11.54 -20.38
C GLN A 299 9.61 -12.93 -20.49
N ARG A 300 10.89 -13.03 -20.87
CA ARG A 300 11.62 -14.31 -20.90
C ARG A 300 11.68 -14.95 -19.53
N LYS A 301 11.98 -14.21 -18.45
CA LYS A 301 12.02 -14.75 -17.09
C LYS A 301 10.66 -15.28 -16.64
N VAL A 302 9.59 -14.59 -17.00
CA VAL A 302 8.22 -15.04 -16.72
C VAL A 302 7.94 -16.36 -17.44
N GLU A 303 8.29 -16.46 -18.72
CA GLU A 303 8.08 -17.68 -19.51
C GLU A 303 8.91 -18.86 -18.98
N GLU A 304 10.18 -18.62 -18.60
CA GLU A 304 11.00 -19.64 -17.93
C GLU A 304 10.41 -20.08 -16.58
N SER A 305 9.82 -19.16 -15.81
CA SER A 305 9.15 -19.49 -14.55
C SER A 305 7.92 -20.36 -14.79
N LYS A 306 7.09 -20.01 -15.79
CA LYS A 306 5.92 -20.82 -16.17
C LYS A 306 6.32 -22.24 -16.60
N GLN A 307 7.41 -22.38 -17.35
CA GLN A 307 7.92 -23.68 -17.74
C GLN A 307 8.42 -24.50 -16.53
N ARG A 308 9.10 -23.86 -15.58
CA ARG A 308 9.51 -24.52 -14.32
C ARG A 308 8.31 -24.94 -13.47
N GLU A 309 7.29 -24.09 -13.39
CA GLU A 309 6.05 -24.39 -12.67
C GLU A 309 5.33 -25.60 -13.29
N ALA A 310 5.11 -25.58 -14.61
CA ALA A 310 4.51 -26.71 -15.32
C ALA A 310 5.30 -28.02 -15.13
N TYR A 311 6.64 -27.95 -15.07
CA TYR A 311 7.48 -29.11 -14.77
C TYR A 311 7.22 -29.65 -13.37
N LEU A 312 7.16 -28.78 -12.35
CA LEU A 312 6.90 -29.19 -10.96
C LEU A 312 5.48 -29.74 -10.79
N GLU A 313 4.50 -29.15 -11.45
CA GLU A 313 3.12 -29.67 -11.47
C GLU A 313 3.05 -31.08 -12.06
N ASN A 314 3.80 -31.35 -13.14
CA ASN A 314 3.90 -32.68 -13.73
C ASN A 314 4.53 -33.68 -12.76
N GLU A 315 5.64 -33.31 -12.10
CA GLU A 315 6.27 -34.16 -11.09
C GLU A 315 5.34 -34.44 -9.90
N LEU A 316 4.58 -33.43 -9.45
CA LEU A 316 3.57 -33.61 -8.41
C LEU A 316 2.45 -34.55 -8.87
N ALA A 317 1.96 -34.41 -10.10
CA ALA A 317 0.96 -35.31 -10.67
C ALA A 317 1.50 -36.76 -10.73
N ASN A 318 2.75 -36.96 -11.16
CA ASN A 318 3.42 -38.26 -11.16
C ASN A 318 3.51 -38.86 -9.75
N MET A 319 3.88 -38.05 -8.76
CA MET A 319 3.93 -38.47 -7.36
C MET A 319 2.55 -38.84 -6.82
N TRP A 320 1.50 -38.07 -7.14
CA TRP A 320 0.12 -38.39 -6.78
C TRP A 320 -0.34 -39.73 -7.37
N VAL A 321 0.00 -40.01 -8.62
CA VAL A 321 -0.28 -41.31 -9.27
C VAL A 321 0.46 -42.44 -8.55
N LEU A 322 1.72 -42.22 -8.14
CA LEU A 322 2.50 -43.20 -7.38
C LEU A 322 1.87 -43.47 -6.01
N VAL A 323 1.49 -42.42 -5.27
CA VAL A 323 0.78 -42.53 -3.98
C VAL A 323 -0.52 -43.31 -4.14
N ALA A 324 -1.29 -43.05 -5.20
CA ALA A 324 -2.52 -43.79 -5.47
C ALA A 324 -2.24 -45.28 -5.76
N LYS A 325 -1.19 -45.61 -6.54
CA LYS A 325 -0.76 -47.00 -6.80
C LYS A 325 -0.36 -47.71 -5.52
N LEU A 326 0.41 -47.05 -4.64
CA LEU A 326 0.82 -47.61 -3.35
C LEU A 326 -0.36 -47.81 -2.41
N LYS A 327 -1.29 -46.86 -2.33
CA LYS A 327 -2.52 -47.05 -1.53
C LYS A 327 -3.35 -48.23 -2.05
N LYS A 328 -3.40 -48.44 -3.37
CA LYS A 328 -4.09 -49.58 -3.99
C LYS A 328 -3.38 -50.92 -3.72
N SER A 329 -2.05 -50.97 -3.70
CA SER A 329 -1.31 -52.19 -3.32
C SER A 329 -1.40 -52.47 -1.82
N ASN A 330 -1.38 -51.44 -0.97
CA ASN A 330 -1.45 -51.60 0.49
C ASN A 330 -2.86 -52.00 0.97
N GLY A 331 -3.92 -51.65 0.24
CA GLY A 331 -5.27 -52.16 0.46
C GLY A 331 -5.42 -53.64 0.10
N ALA A 332 -4.63 -54.17 -0.84
CA ALA A 332 -4.69 -55.58 -1.21
C ALA A 332 -3.99 -56.51 -0.20
N GLU A 333 -3.00 -56.03 0.57
CA GLU A 333 -2.34 -56.83 1.61
C GLU A 333 -3.01 -56.76 2.99
N THR A 334 -3.77 -55.68 3.27
CA THR A 334 -4.51 -55.54 4.53
C THR A 334 -5.82 -56.32 4.56
N ASP A 335 -6.49 -56.51 3.41
CA ASP A 335 -7.72 -57.34 3.33
C ASP A 335 -7.44 -58.86 3.44
N VAL A 336 -6.24 -59.33 3.06
CA VAL A 336 -5.88 -60.75 3.22
C VAL A 336 -5.54 -61.09 4.67
N SER A 337 -5.04 -60.13 5.45
CA SER A 337 -4.64 -60.36 6.84
C SER A 337 -5.81 -60.28 7.83
N LEU A 338 -6.86 -59.51 7.53
CA LEU A 338 -8.04 -59.41 8.39
C LEU A 338 -9.10 -60.49 8.10
N SER A 339 -9.18 -60.99 6.87
CA SER A 339 -10.18 -62.01 6.49
C SER A 339 -9.93 -63.40 7.13
N THR A 340 -8.71 -63.72 7.57
CA THR A 340 -8.40 -65.06 8.13
C THR A 340 -8.70 -65.20 9.62
N ARG A 341 -8.95 -64.11 10.37
CA ARG A 341 -9.11 -64.18 11.84
C ARG A 341 -10.56 -64.20 12.32
N GLU A 342 -11.54 -63.86 11.47
CA GLU A 342 -12.95 -63.71 11.87
C GLU A 342 -13.85 -64.92 11.56
N THR A 343 -13.40 -65.91 10.77
CA THR A 343 -14.26 -67.03 10.35
C THR A 343 -14.23 -68.27 11.27
N GLN A 344 -13.62 -68.21 12.46
CA GLN A 344 -13.47 -69.39 13.34
C GLN A 344 -14.15 -69.29 14.70
N ARG A 345 -15.12 -68.39 14.85
CA ARG A 345 -15.93 -68.29 16.07
C ARG A 345 -17.35 -67.87 15.72
N VAL A 346 -18.21 -68.84 15.41
CA VAL A 346 -19.65 -68.89 15.71
C VAL A 346 -20.16 -70.02 14.83
N ASP A 347 -20.26 -71.23 15.40
CA ASP A 347 -21.32 -72.19 15.11
C ASP A 347 -21.15 -73.38 16.06
N GLY A 348 -21.96 -73.38 17.12
CA GLY A 348 -21.97 -74.44 18.12
C GLY A 348 -22.93 -74.16 19.26
N ASN A 349 -24.12 -74.74 19.16
CA ASN A 349 -25.14 -75.00 20.19
C ASN A 349 -26.20 -73.94 20.51
N SER A 350 -27.39 -74.12 19.92
CA SER A 350 -28.63 -74.14 20.70
C SER A 350 -29.77 -74.90 19.99
N PHE A 351 -30.06 -76.10 20.52
CA PHE A 351 -31.35 -76.79 20.70
C PHE A 351 -32.43 -76.85 19.59
N GLY A 352 -32.83 -78.08 19.27
CA GLY A 352 -34.13 -78.44 18.69
C GLY A 352 -34.37 -79.95 18.76
N ILE A 353 -35.50 -80.33 19.36
CA ILE A 353 -36.07 -81.66 19.64
C ILE A 353 -35.98 -82.65 18.47
#